data_AF-A0A1M2UWU7-F1
#
_entry.id   AF-A0A1M2UWU7-F1
#
_cell.length_a   1.000
_cell.length_b   1.000
_cell.length_c   1.000
_cell.angle_alpha   90.00
_cell.angle_beta   90.00
_cell.angle_gamma   90.00
#
_symmetry.space_group_name_H-M   'P 1'
#
loop_
_entity.id
_entity.type
_entity.pdbx_description
1 polymer ?
#
loop_
_entity_poly.entity_id
_entity_poly.type
_entity_poly.pdbx_seq_one_letter_code
_entity_poly.pdbx_strand_id
1 'polypeptide(L)'
;MKATTNCLISIVVMLSLTACGGSGGSGDHGSDQSARGVQSSNGLVRLDRAFFIGPETQAVALTGVFERPESITVASSGAAISLASFEQNRVFLRLPEVDRPVNAAVTLEFRYPGQNAEITVNVAIENASAADLEQQVTHTLTSRDAIMALSQDAALYNFFLQLAYLQDELSHQELVDQLAAFKPQTGPWAFDANFALDNLVQIQEQYRQGLISEHVLQQELAYAERMIANHGVYGRDMLRDIGNLIEPIAPGGFVSGVLEYVASAGLYSRILSSDRYVIASNGSIALRPEYASLAALVQFN
;
A
#
# COMPACT_ATOMS: atom_id res chain seq x y z
N MET A 1 23.23 9.50 9.79
CA MET A 1 22.86 10.00 8.45
C MET A 1 21.85 9.02 7.87
N LYS A 2 20.55 9.38 7.87
CA LYS A 2 19.49 8.52 7.36
C LYS A 2 19.31 8.81 5.87
N ALA A 3 19.47 7.79 5.04
CA ALA A 3 19.12 7.85 3.63
C ALA A 3 17.59 7.71 3.52
N THR A 4 16.94 8.75 2.99
CA THR A 4 15.53 8.71 2.58
C THR A 4 15.45 8.04 1.21
N THR A 5 15.03 6.78 1.19
CA THR A 5 14.71 6.07 -0.04
C THR A 5 13.35 6.56 -0.53
N ASN A 6 13.35 7.47 -1.51
CA ASN A 6 12.15 7.90 -2.22
C ASN A 6 11.65 6.72 -3.08
N CYS A 7 10.56 6.08 -2.66
CA CYS A 7 9.87 5.09 -3.46
C CYS A 7 8.93 5.83 -4.43
N LEU A 8 9.36 5.96 -5.69
CA LEU A 8 8.52 6.43 -6.79
C LEU A 8 7.44 5.38 -7.08
N ILE A 9 6.19 5.69 -6.72
CA ILE A 9 5.01 4.92 -7.12
C ILE A 9 4.67 5.31 -8.56
N SER A 10 4.93 4.40 -9.50
CA SER A 10 4.51 4.55 -10.90
C SER A 10 3.00 4.30 -11.00
N ILE A 11 2.21 5.37 -11.12
CA ILE A 11 0.79 5.30 -11.47
C ILE A 11 0.69 4.93 -12.97
N VAL A 12 0.25 3.71 -13.26
CA VAL A 12 -0.13 3.31 -14.63
C VAL A 12 -1.56 3.76 -14.87
N VAL A 13 -1.74 4.91 -15.52
CA VAL A 13 -3.05 5.38 -16.00
C VAL A 13 -3.36 4.68 -17.33
N MET A 14 -4.24 3.68 -17.33
CA MET A 14 -4.84 3.18 -18.58
C MET A 14 -5.98 4.12 -19.00
N LEU A 15 -5.72 4.97 -20.00
CA LEU A 15 -6.74 5.73 -20.70
C LEU A 15 -7.32 4.88 -21.84
N SER A 16 -8.52 4.33 -21.64
CA SER A 16 -9.34 3.79 -22.74
C SER A 16 -9.97 4.95 -23.51
N LEU A 17 -9.29 5.40 -24.57
CA LEU A 17 -9.87 6.29 -25.58
C LEU A 17 -10.66 5.47 -26.60
N THR A 18 -11.99 5.54 -26.52
CA THR A 18 -12.87 5.21 -27.64
C THR A 18 -12.70 6.26 -28.74
N ALA A 19 -12.10 5.89 -29.86
CA ALA A 19 -12.14 6.67 -31.10
C ALA A 19 -12.55 5.76 -32.26
N CYS A 20 -13.72 6.05 -32.81
CA CYS A 20 -14.24 5.52 -34.05
C CYS A 20 -13.50 6.21 -35.23
N GLY A 21 -12.91 5.43 -36.14
CA GLY A 21 -12.66 5.85 -37.53
C GLY A 21 -11.19 5.87 -38.00
N GLY A 22 -10.91 5.06 -39.03
CA GLY A 22 -10.03 5.47 -40.14
C GLY A 22 -8.61 4.89 -40.17
N SER A 23 -8.38 4.05 -41.19
CA SER A 23 -7.15 3.36 -41.60
C SER A 23 -5.88 4.19 -41.82
N GLY A 24 -4.72 3.59 -41.50
CA GLY A 24 -3.55 3.54 -42.38
C GLY A 24 -2.27 4.24 -41.90
N GLY A 25 -1.24 3.45 -41.57
CA GLY A 25 0.15 3.94 -41.48
C GLY A 25 1.04 3.16 -40.52
N SER A 26 1.86 2.24 -41.06
CA SER A 26 2.95 1.59 -40.34
C SER A 26 4.02 2.61 -39.95
N GLY A 27 4.43 2.62 -38.67
CA GLY A 27 5.50 3.47 -38.19
C GLY A 27 5.86 3.17 -36.72
N ASP A 28 6.86 2.31 -36.58
CA ASP A 28 7.92 2.21 -35.57
C ASP A 28 7.73 2.63 -34.10
N HIS A 29 8.35 1.83 -33.24
CA HIS A 29 8.32 1.88 -31.78
C HIS A 29 8.83 3.20 -31.16
N GLY A 30 8.01 3.79 -30.28
CA GLY A 30 8.40 4.87 -29.39
C GLY A 30 7.31 5.16 -28.36
N SER A 31 7.44 4.57 -27.17
CA SER A 31 6.57 4.80 -26.02
C SER A 31 6.86 6.17 -25.38
N ASP A 32 6.29 7.24 -25.95
CA ASP A 32 6.22 8.58 -25.36
C ASP A 32 4.80 9.15 -25.58
N GLN A 33 3.82 8.62 -24.85
CA GLN A 33 2.42 9.07 -24.91
C GLN A 33 2.07 10.11 -23.84
N SER A 34 3.05 10.69 -23.14
CA SER A 34 2.82 11.56 -21.98
C SER A 34 3.67 12.83 -22.03
N ALA A 35 3.26 13.84 -22.83
CA ALA A 35 3.56 15.28 -22.62
C ALA A 35 3.38 16.13 -23.89
N ARG A 36 2.26 16.02 -24.62
CA ARG A 36 1.93 17.11 -25.57
C ARG A 36 1.36 18.28 -24.77
N GLY A 37 1.99 19.45 -24.89
CA GLY A 37 1.44 20.70 -24.38
C GLY A 37 0.06 20.98 -24.99
N VAL A 38 -0.75 21.75 -24.29
CA VAL A 38 -2.09 22.14 -24.73
C VAL A 38 -2.08 23.64 -25.06
N GLN A 39 -2.85 24.05 -26.06
CA GLN A 39 -2.94 25.45 -26.50
C GLN A 39 -4.41 25.87 -26.64
N SER A 40 -4.71 27.13 -26.30
CA SER A 40 -6.02 27.73 -26.53
C SER A 40 -6.30 27.88 -28.04
N SER A 41 -7.57 27.89 -28.43
CA SER A 41 -7.99 27.99 -29.84
C SER A 41 -7.53 29.28 -30.54
N ASN A 42 -7.36 30.36 -29.79
CA ASN A 42 -6.83 31.64 -30.27
C ASN A 42 -5.31 31.81 -30.11
N GLY A 43 -4.62 30.77 -29.61
CA GLY A 43 -3.17 30.73 -29.48
C GLY A 43 -2.54 31.60 -28.40
N LEU A 44 -3.32 32.36 -27.63
CA LEU A 44 -2.83 33.28 -26.59
C LEU A 44 -2.20 32.57 -25.39
N VAL A 45 -2.66 31.34 -25.10
CA VAL A 45 -2.19 30.56 -23.96
C VAL A 45 -1.72 29.20 -24.46
N ARG A 46 -0.49 28.83 -24.10
CA ARG A 46 0.03 27.48 -24.30
C ARG A 46 0.59 26.98 -22.98
N LEU A 47 0.13 25.84 -22.49
CA LEU A 47 0.71 25.16 -21.33
C LEU A 47 1.67 24.06 -21.80
N ASP A 48 2.74 23.86 -21.04
CA ASP A 48 3.79 22.90 -21.37
C ASP A 48 3.29 21.45 -21.30
N ARG A 49 2.23 21.20 -20.51
CA ARG A 49 1.63 19.89 -20.27
C ARG A 49 0.11 19.99 -20.24
N ALA A 50 -0.55 18.91 -20.66
CA ALA A 50 -1.99 18.74 -20.51
C ALA A 50 -2.40 17.97 -19.25
N PHE A 51 -1.42 17.41 -18.52
CA PHE A 51 -1.65 16.58 -17.34
C PHE A 51 -0.73 17.02 -16.19
N PHE A 52 -1.32 17.18 -15.01
CA PHE A 52 -0.66 17.60 -13.78
C PHE A 52 -1.04 16.66 -12.64
N ILE A 53 -0.11 16.40 -11.73
CA ILE A 53 -0.33 15.58 -10.53
C ILE A 53 0.12 16.41 -9.33
N GLY A 54 -0.63 16.35 -8.23
CA GLY A 54 -0.17 16.89 -6.97
C GLY A 54 -0.90 16.27 -5.78
N PRO A 55 -0.28 16.30 -4.60
CA PRO A 55 -0.93 15.89 -3.37
C PRO A 55 -2.04 16.87 -3.00
N GLU A 56 -3.10 16.34 -2.41
CA GLU A 56 -4.18 17.12 -1.82
C GLU A 56 -3.67 18.23 -0.89
N THR A 57 -4.47 19.28 -0.73
CA THR A 57 -4.17 20.49 0.07
C THR A 57 -2.97 21.34 -0.40
N GLN A 58 -2.14 20.83 -1.33
CA GLN A 58 -1.02 21.57 -1.88
C GLN A 58 -1.38 22.33 -3.15
N ALA A 59 -0.50 23.26 -3.54
CA ALA A 59 -0.64 23.99 -4.79
C ALA A 59 0.14 23.28 -5.90
N VAL A 60 -0.51 23.07 -7.04
CA VAL A 60 0.15 22.58 -8.26
C VAL A 60 0.42 23.72 -9.21
N ALA A 61 1.65 23.76 -9.75
CA ALA A 61 2.09 24.80 -10.67
C ALA A 61 1.91 24.34 -12.12
N LEU A 62 1.16 25.12 -12.89
CA LEU A 62 0.97 24.96 -14.32
C LEU A 62 1.87 25.97 -15.02
N THR A 63 2.84 25.49 -15.79
CA THR A 63 3.78 26.32 -16.54
C THR A 63 3.41 26.37 -18.00
N GLY A 64 3.69 27.50 -18.63
CA GLY A 64 3.42 27.69 -20.04
C GLY A 64 3.98 29.00 -20.59
N VAL A 65 3.51 29.36 -21.78
CA VAL A 65 3.79 30.61 -22.46
C VAL A 65 2.48 31.38 -22.58
N PHE A 66 2.36 32.47 -21.82
CA PHE A 66 1.25 33.41 -21.87
C PHE A 66 1.61 34.72 -21.16
N GLU A 67 1.09 35.83 -21.68
CA GLU A 67 1.17 37.13 -21.00
C GLU A 67 0.34 37.12 -19.71
N ARG A 68 0.66 38.01 -18.77
CA ARG A 68 -0.08 38.13 -17.51
C ARG A 68 -1.55 38.51 -17.78
N PRO A 69 -2.54 37.65 -17.44
CA PRO A 69 -3.95 37.97 -17.62
C PRO A 69 -4.46 38.96 -16.56
N GLU A 70 -5.63 39.57 -16.79
CA GLU A 70 -6.34 40.39 -15.79
C GLU A 70 -6.92 39.52 -14.67
N SER A 71 -7.46 38.36 -15.05
CA SER A 71 -8.03 37.37 -14.13
C SER A 71 -8.01 35.98 -14.76
N ILE A 72 -8.01 34.95 -13.92
CA ILE A 72 -8.24 33.57 -14.33
C ILE A 72 -9.45 33.04 -13.56
N THR A 73 -10.39 32.45 -14.28
CA THR A 73 -11.50 31.69 -13.70
C THR A 73 -11.21 30.20 -13.85
N VAL A 74 -11.48 29.44 -12.80
CA VAL A 74 -11.21 28.00 -12.73
C VAL A 74 -12.55 27.29 -12.56
N ALA A 75 -12.84 26.37 -13.47
CA ALA A 75 -13.95 25.44 -13.37
C ALA A 75 -13.40 24.02 -13.42
N SER A 76 -13.85 23.14 -12.53
CA SER A 76 -13.39 21.76 -12.46
C SER A 76 -14.55 20.79 -12.35
N SER A 77 -14.42 19.64 -13.01
CA SER A 77 -15.32 18.51 -12.82
C SER A 77 -14.79 17.59 -11.72
N GLY A 78 -15.68 17.04 -10.89
CA GLY A 78 -15.34 16.00 -9.92
C GLY A 78 -14.68 16.45 -8.61
N ALA A 79 -13.88 17.52 -8.61
CA ALA A 79 -13.25 18.07 -7.41
C ALA A 79 -13.35 19.59 -7.35
N ALA A 80 -13.33 20.17 -6.15
CA ALA A 80 -13.39 21.61 -5.92
C ALA A 80 -12.01 22.29 -6.06
N ILE A 81 -11.36 22.15 -7.22
CA ILE A 81 -10.07 22.78 -7.52
C ILE A 81 -10.29 24.29 -7.70
N SER A 82 -9.42 25.09 -7.08
CA SER A 82 -9.54 26.55 -7.10
C SER A 82 -8.23 27.23 -7.49
N LEU A 83 -8.31 28.49 -7.93
CA LEU A 83 -7.13 29.29 -8.19
C LEU A 83 -6.47 29.70 -6.87
N ALA A 84 -5.19 29.40 -6.70
CA ALA A 84 -4.40 29.89 -5.57
C ALA A 84 -3.78 31.25 -5.88
N SER A 85 -3.07 31.34 -6.99
CA SER A 85 -2.42 32.55 -7.49
C SER A 85 -2.02 32.37 -8.96
N PHE A 86 -1.60 33.44 -9.62
CA PHE A 86 -1.01 33.38 -10.94
C PHE A 86 0.02 34.48 -11.13
N GLU A 87 0.99 34.19 -11.99
CA GLU A 87 2.06 35.08 -12.41
C GLU A 87 2.20 34.98 -13.93
N GLN A 88 3.10 35.76 -14.52
CA GLN A 88 3.43 35.57 -15.93
C GLN A 88 3.95 34.14 -16.14
N ASN A 89 3.44 33.45 -17.16
CA ASN A 89 3.82 32.07 -17.51
C ASN A 89 3.54 30.99 -16.44
N ARG A 90 2.88 31.31 -15.31
CA ARG A 90 2.59 30.33 -14.24
C ARG A 90 1.20 30.53 -13.63
N VAL A 91 0.45 29.44 -13.48
CA VAL A 91 -0.80 29.40 -12.71
C VAL A 91 -0.63 28.41 -11.56
N PHE A 92 -1.02 28.80 -10.36
CA PHE A 92 -1.02 27.91 -9.20
C PHE A 92 -2.46 27.54 -8.87
N LEU A 93 -2.78 26.26 -8.91
CA LEU A 93 -4.09 25.73 -8.52
C LEU A 93 -3.98 25.12 -7.12
N ARG A 94 -4.92 25.42 -6.25
CA ARG A 94 -5.07 24.78 -4.93
C ARG A 94 -5.89 23.50 -5.09
N LEU A 95 -5.30 22.38 -4.67
CA LEU A 95 -5.98 21.10 -4.66
C LEU A 95 -6.77 20.93 -3.35
N PRO A 96 -8.03 20.48 -3.39
CA PRO A 96 -8.79 20.18 -2.19
C PRO A 96 -8.26 18.93 -1.48
N GLU A 97 -8.71 18.72 -0.25
CA GLU A 97 -8.65 17.42 0.43
C GLU A 97 -9.59 16.42 -0.29
N VAL A 98 -9.14 15.19 -0.46
CA VAL A 98 -9.87 14.12 -1.14
C VAL A 98 -9.72 12.81 -0.36
N ASP A 99 -10.81 12.07 -0.24
CA ASP A 99 -10.83 10.77 0.44
C ASP A 99 -10.35 9.62 -0.45
N ARG A 100 -9.88 9.91 -1.67
CA ARG A 100 -9.38 8.95 -2.67
C ARG A 100 -8.65 9.70 -3.79
N PRO A 101 -7.83 9.01 -4.60
CA PRO A 101 -7.30 9.59 -5.83
C PRO A 101 -8.42 10.11 -6.73
N VAL A 102 -8.28 11.34 -7.22
CA VAL A 102 -9.27 11.96 -8.13
C VAL A 102 -8.59 12.49 -9.37
N ASN A 103 -9.15 12.16 -10.54
CA ASN A 103 -8.79 12.79 -11.81
C ASN A 103 -9.89 13.79 -12.19
N ALA A 104 -9.55 15.08 -12.24
CA ALA A 104 -10.45 16.17 -12.56
C ALA A 104 -10.07 16.82 -13.90
N ALA A 105 -11.05 17.07 -14.77
CA ALA A 105 -10.86 17.97 -15.90
C ALA A 105 -11.03 19.41 -15.39
N VAL A 106 -10.03 20.25 -15.64
CA VAL A 106 -10.00 21.65 -15.19
C VAL A 106 -9.97 22.54 -16.42
N THR A 107 -11.00 23.36 -16.56
CA THR A 107 -11.09 24.43 -17.55
C THR A 107 -10.61 25.73 -16.92
N LEU A 108 -9.61 26.35 -17.53
CA LEU A 108 -9.06 27.65 -17.17
C LEU A 108 -9.49 28.66 -18.22
N GLU A 109 -10.20 29.70 -17.81
CA GLU A 109 -10.54 30.84 -18.67
C GLU A 109 -9.65 32.03 -18.26
N PHE A 110 -8.74 32.40 -19.15
CA PHE A 110 -7.84 33.53 -19.04
C PHE A 110 -8.50 34.76 -19.67
N ARG A 111 -8.63 35.85 -18.91
CA ARG A 111 -9.19 37.11 -19.42
C ARG A 111 -8.11 38.14 -19.67
N TYR A 112 -8.15 38.73 -20.86
CA TYR A 112 -7.27 39.80 -21.33
C TYR A 112 -8.11 40.98 -21.82
N PRO A 113 -7.50 42.17 -22.04
CA PRO A 113 -8.20 43.29 -22.63
C PRO A 113 -8.83 42.94 -23.99
N GLY A 114 -10.16 42.85 -24.05
CA GLY A 114 -10.92 42.62 -25.28
C GLY A 114 -10.89 41.19 -25.84
N GLN A 115 -10.28 40.23 -25.14
CA GLN A 115 -10.18 38.84 -25.60
C GLN A 115 -10.05 37.85 -24.44
N ASN A 116 -10.56 36.63 -24.60
CA ASN A 116 -10.44 35.54 -23.62
C ASN A 116 -9.78 34.33 -24.26
N ALA A 117 -9.04 33.53 -23.47
CA ALA A 117 -8.50 32.26 -23.88
C ALA A 117 -8.96 31.17 -22.92
N GLU A 118 -9.48 30.08 -23.46
CA GLU A 118 -9.91 28.92 -22.68
C GLU A 118 -8.99 27.74 -22.96
N ILE A 119 -8.65 27.00 -21.91
CA ILE A 119 -7.84 25.79 -22.01
C ILE A 119 -8.30 24.76 -20.99
N THR A 120 -8.37 23.49 -21.40
CA THR A 120 -8.71 22.38 -20.52
C THR A 120 -7.48 21.52 -20.28
N VAL A 121 -7.21 21.24 -19.01
CA VAL A 121 -6.15 20.33 -18.55
C VAL A 121 -6.75 19.26 -17.65
N ASN A 122 -6.02 18.17 -17.46
CA ASN A 122 -6.35 17.14 -16.49
C ASN A 122 -5.45 17.29 -15.27
N VAL A 123 -6.04 17.25 -14.07
CA VAL A 123 -5.35 17.33 -12.79
C VAL A 123 -5.69 16.09 -11.98
N ALA A 124 -4.67 15.30 -11.65
CA ALA A 124 -4.76 14.20 -10.70
C ALA A 124 -4.41 14.69 -9.29
N ILE A 125 -5.29 14.40 -8.33
CA ILE A 125 -5.11 14.71 -6.92
C ILE A 125 -4.79 13.40 -6.21
N GLU A 126 -3.64 13.35 -5.53
CA GLU A 126 -3.25 12.22 -4.68
C GLU A 126 -3.83 12.41 -3.27
N ASN A 127 -4.45 11.38 -2.70
CA ASN A 127 -4.85 11.37 -1.29
C ASN A 127 -3.60 11.09 -0.43
N ALA A 128 -2.84 12.13 -0.15
CA ALA A 128 -1.59 12.03 0.59
C ALA A 128 -1.81 11.62 2.06
N SER A 129 -2.98 11.91 2.64
CA SER A 129 -3.30 11.53 4.01
C SER A 129 -3.44 10.01 4.21
N ALA A 130 -3.79 9.26 3.15
CA ALA A 130 -3.90 7.80 3.17
C ALA A 130 -2.59 7.04 2.88
N ALA A 131 -1.44 7.72 2.79
CA ALA A 131 -0.17 7.09 2.40
C ALA A 131 0.22 5.89 3.29
N ASP A 132 0.08 6.04 4.61
CA ASP A 132 0.39 4.95 5.57
C ASP A 132 -0.57 3.76 5.41
N LEU A 133 -1.85 4.03 5.14
CA LEU A 133 -2.86 3.00 4.89
C LEU A 133 -2.52 2.22 3.60
N GLU A 134 -2.22 2.91 2.51
CA GLU A 134 -1.82 2.26 1.25
C GLU A 134 -0.55 1.42 1.40
N GLN A 135 0.42 1.91 2.18
CA GLN A 135 1.64 1.18 2.48
C GLN A 135 1.33 -0.11 3.26
N GLN A 136 0.51 -0.03 4.31
CA GLN A 136 0.13 -1.20 5.09
C GLN A 136 -0.63 -2.22 4.24
N VAL A 137 -1.62 -1.80 3.44
CA VAL A 137 -2.31 -2.69 2.49
C VAL A 137 -1.32 -3.38 1.55
N THR A 138 -0.36 -2.63 1.01
CA THR A 138 0.67 -3.20 0.13
C THR A 138 1.53 -4.23 0.86
N HIS A 139 1.94 -3.96 2.10
CA HIS A 139 2.68 -4.92 2.92
C HIS A 139 1.87 -6.17 3.26
N THR A 140 0.58 -6.02 3.59
CA THR A 140 -0.34 -7.14 3.82
C THR A 140 -0.46 -8.04 2.61
N LEU A 141 -0.67 -7.45 1.42
CA LEU A 141 -0.83 -8.20 0.18
C LEU A 141 0.49 -8.85 -0.30
N THR A 142 1.62 -8.17 -0.14
CA THR A 142 2.94 -8.74 -0.46
C THR A 142 3.35 -9.84 0.51
N SER A 143 2.86 -9.80 1.75
CA SER A 143 3.08 -10.83 2.78
C SER A 143 2.09 -12.00 2.71
N ARG A 144 1.17 -12.01 1.73
CA ARG A 144 0.09 -13.01 1.63
C ARG A 144 0.56 -14.44 1.80
N ASP A 145 1.58 -14.87 1.05
CA ASP A 145 2.05 -16.26 1.10
C ASP A 145 2.63 -16.61 2.48
N ALA A 146 3.36 -15.68 3.10
CA ALA A 146 3.92 -15.87 4.43
C ALA A 146 2.84 -15.93 5.52
N ILE A 147 1.80 -15.12 5.38
CA ILE A 147 0.61 -15.12 6.26
C ILE A 147 -0.13 -16.45 6.10
N MET A 148 -0.44 -16.86 4.87
CA MET A 148 -1.21 -18.07 4.61
C MET A 148 -0.47 -19.34 5.04
N ALA A 149 0.85 -19.37 4.85
CA ALA A 149 1.72 -20.45 5.31
C ALA A 149 2.05 -20.39 6.81
N LEU A 150 1.64 -19.32 7.51
CA LEU A 150 2.04 -19.04 8.90
C LEU A 150 3.55 -19.22 9.10
N SER A 151 4.36 -18.65 8.19
CA SER A 151 5.78 -19.00 8.03
C SER A 151 6.60 -18.86 9.31
N GLN A 152 6.34 -17.85 10.15
CA GLN A 152 7.02 -17.70 11.44
C GLN A 152 6.67 -18.84 12.41
N ASP A 153 5.38 -19.17 12.55
CA ASP A 153 4.95 -20.27 13.42
C ASP A 153 5.46 -21.62 12.88
N ALA A 154 5.44 -21.82 11.57
CA ALA A 154 5.97 -23.01 10.91
C ALA A 154 7.47 -23.19 11.17
N ALA A 155 8.26 -22.10 11.09
CA ALA A 155 9.69 -22.11 11.36
C ALA A 155 9.98 -22.48 12.83
N LEU A 156 9.25 -21.89 13.77
CA LEU A 156 9.37 -22.23 15.19
C LEU A 156 8.98 -23.69 15.43
N TYR A 157 7.84 -24.13 14.91
CA TYR A 157 7.33 -25.48 15.09
C TYR A 157 8.32 -26.53 14.58
N ASN A 158 8.83 -26.33 13.36
CA ASN A 158 9.84 -27.21 12.76
C ASN A 158 11.14 -27.22 13.57
N PHE A 159 11.61 -26.06 14.03
CA PHE A 159 12.83 -25.96 14.84
C PHE A 159 12.73 -26.78 16.14
N PHE A 160 11.64 -26.63 16.90
CA PHE A 160 11.49 -27.36 18.18
C PHE A 160 11.32 -28.86 17.99
N LEU A 161 10.60 -29.30 16.95
CA LEU A 161 10.50 -30.72 16.63
C LEU A 161 11.85 -31.33 16.24
N GLN A 162 12.64 -30.65 15.40
CA GLN A 162 13.97 -31.12 15.04
C GLN A 162 14.91 -31.17 16.24
N LEU A 163 14.82 -30.18 17.13
CA LEU A 163 15.64 -30.15 18.34
C LEU A 163 15.28 -31.28 19.30
N ALA A 164 13.98 -31.52 19.52
CA ALA A 164 13.50 -32.65 20.32
C ALA A 164 13.94 -34.00 19.73
N TYR A 165 13.92 -34.16 18.40
CA TYR A 165 14.47 -35.35 17.73
C TYR A 165 15.97 -35.51 17.99
N LEU A 166 16.75 -34.43 17.90
CA LEU A 166 18.20 -34.47 18.19
C LEU A 166 18.52 -34.75 19.66
N GLN A 167 17.56 -34.51 20.56
CA GLN A 167 17.65 -34.79 21.99
C GLN A 167 17.08 -36.17 22.37
N ASP A 168 16.72 -36.99 21.38
CA ASP A 168 16.08 -38.31 21.56
C ASP A 168 14.72 -38.25 22.29
N GLU A 169 14.05 -37.09 22.31
CA GLU A 169 12.70 -36.91 22.87
C GLU A 169 11.59 -37.31 21.89
N LEU A 170 11.90 -37.35 20.59
CA LEU A 170 11.02 -37.82 19.53
C LEU A 170 11.71 -38.90 18.71
N SER A 171 10.98 -39.96 18.36
CA SER A 171 11.42 -40.89 17.33
C SER A 171 11.35 -40.26 15.93
N HIS A 172 12.06 -40.87 14.97
CA HIS A 172 12.02 -40.41 13.58
C HIS A 172 10.60 -40.40 12.99
N GLN A 173 9.79 -41.42 13.31
CA GLN A 173 8.42 -41.50 12.81
C GLN A 173 7.55 -40.40 13.41
N GLU A 174 7.66 -40.13 14.71
CA GLU A 174 6.94 -39.04 15.37
C GLU A 174 7.32 -37.68 14.80
N LEU A 175 8.62 -37.44 14.52
CA LEU A 175 9.06 -36.22 13.85
C LEU A 175 8.38 -36.05 12.48
N VAL A 176 8.40 -37.10 11.64
CA VAL A 176 7.81 -37.05 10.29
C VAL A 176 6.30 -36.79 10.37
N ASP A 177 5.60 -37.48 11.27
CA ASP A 177 4.16 -37.32 11.43
C ASP A 177 3.79 -35.92 11.93
N GLN A 178 4.55 -35.38 12.90
CA GLN A 178 4.33 -34.05 13.45
C GLN A 178 4.63 -32.94 12.44
N LEU A 179 5.71 -33.06 11.67
CA LEU A 179 6.02 -32.12 10.58
C LEU A 179 4.94 -32.15 9.49
N ALA A 180 4.44 -33.34 9.15
CA ALA A 180 3.35 -33.48 8.19
C ALA A 180 2.02 -32.93 8.72
N ALA A 181 1.82 -32.84 10.05
CA ALA A 181 0.59 -32.34 10.65
C ALA A 181 0.42 -30.82 10.54
N PHE A 182 1.50 -30.05 10.39
CA PHE A 182 1.45 -28.60 10.23
C PHE A 182 0.97 -28.22 8.82
N LYS A 183 -0.35 -28.04 8.69
CA LYS A 183 -1.06 -27.72 7.43
C LYS A 183 -1.97 -26.52 7.63
N PRO A 184 -1.43 -25.29 7.73
CA PRO A 184 -2.20 -24.08 8.00
C PRO A 184 -3.30 -23.85 6.97
N GLN A 185 -3.09 -24.22 5.71
CA GLN A 185 -4.08 -24.14 4.63
C GLN A 185 -5.33 -25.00 4.84
N THR A 186 -5.28 -25.98 5.74
CA THR A 186 -6.44 -26.81 6.13
C THR A 186 -7.03 -26.38 7.47
N GLY A 187 -6.48 -25.34 8.09
CA GLY A 187 -6.98 -24.77 9.33
C GLY A 187 -8.37 -24.15 9.17
N PRO A 188 -9.14 -24.01 10.27
CA PRO A 188 -10.54 -23.61 10.23
C PRO A 188 -10.77 -22.20 9.65
N TRP A 189 -9.77 -21.32 9.71
CA TRP A 189 -9.85 -19.92 9.26
C TRP A 189 -9.10 -19.66 7.95
N ALA A 190 -8.47 -20.68 7.35
CA ALA A 190 -7.64 -20.50 6.16
C ALA A 190 -8.46 -19.98 4.97
N PHE A 191 -9.68 -20.49 4.80
CA PHE A 191 -10.59 -20.02 3.77
C PHE A 191 -10.96 -18.54 3.95
N ASP A 192 -11.38 -18.15 5.16
CA ASP A 192 -11.82 -16.78 5.44
C ASP A 192 -10.68 -15.77 5.33
N ALA A 193 -9.48 -16.12 5.79
CA ALA A 193 -8.29 -15.28 5.65
C ALA A 193 -7.89 -15.10 4.18
N ASN A 194 -7.89 -16.19 3.40
CA ASN A 194 -7.59 -16.10 1.98
C ASN A 194 -8.64 -15.27 1.23
N PHE A 195 -9.93 -15.47 1.54
CA PHE A 195 -11.02 -14.71 0.95
C PHE A 195 -10.91 -13.21 1.27
N ALA A 196 -10.60 -12.85 2.52
CA ALA A 196 -10.42 -11.45 2.91
C ALA A 196 -9.22 -10.79 2.20
N LEU A 197 -8.12 -11.53 2.03
CA LEU A 197 -6.95 -11.07 1.26
C LEU A 197 -7.28 -10.91 -0.23
N ASP A 198 -8.05 -11.82 -0.83
CA ASP A 198 -8.54 -11.69 -2.21
C ASP A 198 -9.43 -10.46 -2.39
N ASN A 199 -10.33 -10.19 -1.44
CA ASN A 199 -11.17 -9.00 -1.46
C ASN A 199 -10.31 -7.72 -1.36
N LEU A 200 -9.32 -7.72 -0.45
CA LEU A 200 -8.44 -6.57 -0.26
C LEU A 200 -7.65 -6.20 -1.52
N VAL A 201 -7.26 -7.17 -2.35
CA VAL A 201 -6.64 -6.90 -3.67
C VAL A 201 -7.59 -6.11 -4.57
N GLN A 202 -8.85 -6.53 -4.66
CA GLN A 202 -9.84 -5.87 -5.51
C GLN A 202 -10.14 -4.46 -5.01
N ILE A 203 -10.29 -4.31 -3.70
CA ILE A 203 -10.57 -3.03 -3.04
C ILE A 203 -9.39 -2.07 -3.18
N GLN A 204 -8.14 -2.54 -3.06
CA GLN A 204 -6.96 -1.70 -3.31
C GLN A 204 -6.97 -1.13 -4.74
N GLU A 205 -7.30 -1.96 -5.73
CA GLU A 205 -7.35 -1.53 -7.12
C GLU A 205 -8.48 -0.52 -7.36
N GLN A 206 -9.68 -0.77 -6.81
CA GLN A 206 -10.79 0.19 -6.88
C GLN A 206 -10.44 1.53 -6.22
N TYR A 207 -9.71 1.50 -5.10
CA TYR A 207 -9.25 2.73 -4.44
C TYR A 207 -8.25 3.49 -5.31
N ARG A 208 -7.26 2.81 -5.90
CA ARG A 208 -6.27 3.43 -6.82
C ARG A 208 -6.92 4.03 -8.06
N GLN A 209 -8.04 3.47 -8.50
CA GLN A 209 -8.86 4.00 -9.60
C GLN A 209 -9.79 5.15 -9.18
N GLY A 210 -9.82 5.52 -7.90
CA GLY A 210 -10.71 6.56 -7.37
C GLY A 210 -12.19 6.15 -7.31
N LEU A 211 -12.49 4.85 -7.30
CA LEU A 211 -13.86 4.33 -7.28
C LEU A 211 -14.44 4.17 -5.87
N ILE A 212 -13.58 3.97 -4.88
CA ILE A 212 -13.96 3.86 -3.46
C ILE A 212 -13.11 4.79 -2.60
N SER A 213 -13.62 5.17 -1.43
CA SER A 213 -12.90 6.01 -0.47
C SER A 213 -11.87 5.25 0.36
N GLU A 214 -10.96 6.00 0.98
CA GLU A 214 -10.00 5.54 1.98
C GLU A 214 -10.70 4.83 3.14
N HIS A 215 -11.90 5.26 3.49
CA HIS A 215 -12.67 4.66 4.58
C HIS A 215 -13.08 3.22 4.26
N VAL A 216 -13.48 2.95 3.01
CA VAL A 216 -13.79 1.59 2.56
C VAL A 216 -12.52 0.75 2.54
N LEU A 217 -11.41 1.29 2.02
CA LEU A 217 -10.11 0.60 2.04
C LEU A 217 -9.67 0.24 3.48
N GLN A 218 -9.83 1.16 4.42
CA GLN A 218 -9.51 0.96 5.83
C GLN A 218 -10.38 -0.11 6.49
N GLN A 219 -11.68 -0.11 6.21
CA GLN A 219 -12.60 -1.13 6.73
C GLN A 219 -12.24 -2.53 6.24
N GLU A 220 -11.89 -2.65 4.96
CA GLU A 220 -11.52 -3.92 4.34
C GLU A 220 -10.15 -4.42 4.83
N LEU A 221 -9.19 -3.52 5.03
CA LEU A 221 -7.93 -3.88 5.71
C LEU A 221 -8.20 -4.40 7.12
N ALA A 222 -9.02 -3.70 7.91
CA ALA A 222 -9.34 -4.13 9.28
C ALA A 222 -10.09 -5.48 9.32
N TYR A 223 -10.91 -5.77 8.31
CA TYR A 223 -11.53 -7.08 8.14
C TYR A 223 -10.50 -8.17 7.82
N ALA A 224 -9.59 -7.92 6.86
CA ALA A 224 -8.51 -8.82 6.53
C ALA A 224 -7.62 -9.10 7.76
N GLU A 225 -7.23 -8.08 8.51
CA GLU A 225 -6.42 -8.22 9.73
C GLU A 225 -7.08 -9.12 10.77
N ARG A 226 -8.39 -9.00 10.95
CA ARG A 226 -9.14 -9.88 11.87
C ARG A 226 -9.11 -11.34 11.41
N MET A 227 -9.26 -11.58 10.11
CA MET A 227 -9.21 -12.95 9.56
C MET A 227 -7.80 -13.53 9.62
N ILE A 228 -6.76 -12.70 9.41
CA ILE A 228 -5.35 -13.06 9.59
C ILE A 228 -5.07 -13.43 11.05
N ALA A 229 -5.55 -12.62 12.00
CA ALA A 229 -5.43 -12.91 13.43
C ALA A 229 -6.09 -14.25 13.81
N ASN A 230 -7.29 -14.51 13.28
CA ASN A 230 -7.99 -15.77 13.47
C ASN A 230 -7.23 -16.96 12.84
N HIS A 231 -6.66 -16.78 11.65
CA HIS A 231 -5.81 -17.79 11.00
C HIS A 231 -4.57 -18.12 11.83
N GLY A 232 -3.93 -17.11 12.43
CA GLY A 232 -2.80 -17.25 13.34
C GLY A 232 -3.09 -18.09 14.60
N VAL A 233 -4.37 -18.28 14.97
CA VAL A 233 -4.75 -19.20 16.06
C VAL A 233 -4.28 -20.62 15.77
N TYR A 234 -4.31 -21.07 14.51
CA TYR A 234 -3.83 -22.39 14.15
C TYR A 234 -2.35 -22.58 14.51
N GLY A 235 -1.48 -21.65 14.10
CA GLY A 235 -0.05 -21.72 14.38
C GLY A 235 0.26 -21.68 15.88
N ARG A 236 -0.45 -20.83 16.63
CA ARG A 236 -0.36 -20.80 18.10
C ARG A 236 -0.76 -22.13 18.74
N ASP A 237 -1.85 -22.73 18.28
CA ASP A 237 -2.36 -23.97 18.84
C ASP A 237 -1.43 -25.14 18.52
N MET A 238 -0.86 -25.22 17.32
CA MET A 238 0.18 -26.19 16.97
C MET A 238 1.42 -26.05 17.87
N LEU A 239 1.87 -24.82 18.14
CA LEU A 239 2.99 -24.58 19.05
C LEU A 239 2.63 -24.90 20.51
N ARG A 240 1.38 -24.69 20.92
CA ARG A 240 0.91 -25.10 22.26
C ARG A 240 0.93 -26.62 22.42
N ASP A 241 0.58 -27.37 21.37
CA ASP A 241 0.51 -28.83 21.42
C ASP A 241 1.88 -29.49 21.61
N ILE A 242 2.96 -28.81 21.20
CA ILE A 242 4.35 -29.21 21.47
C ILE A 242 4.99 -28.42 22.62
N GLY A 243 4.18 -27.81 23.49
CA GLY A 243 4.65 -26.90 24.54
C GLY A 243 5.67 -27.51 25.50
N ASN A 244 5.56 -28.82 25.77
CA ASN A 244 6.53 -29.57 26.57
C ASN A 244 7.94 -29.62 25.95
N LEU A 245 8.03 -29.59 24.62
CA LEU A 245 9.31 -29.55 23.89
C LEU A 245 9.90 -28.12 23.82
N ILE A 246 9.03 -27.10 23.93
CA ILE A 246 9.42 -25.68 23.84
C ILE A 246 9.90 -25.14 25.19
N GLU A 247 9.22 -25.48 26.28
CA GLU A 247 9.40 -24.90 27.61
C GLU A 247 10.86 -24.91 28.13
N PRO A 248 11.69 -25.96 27.88
CA PRO A 248 13.09 -25.97 28.32
C PRO A 248 13.95 -24.85 27.73
N ILE A 249 13.54 -24.26 26.60
CA ILE A 249 14.32 -23.28 25.83
C ILE A 249 13.64 -21.91 25.82
N ALA A 250 12.32 -21.90 25.72
CA ALA A 250 11.51 -20.69 25.72
C ALA A 250 10.53 -20.75 26.89
N PRO A 251 10.88 -20.18 28.07
CA PRO A 251 10.06 -20.26 29.26
C PRO A 251 8.63 -19.78 29.04
N GLY A 252 7.67 -20.63 29.45
CA GLY A 252 6.25 -20.40 29.27
C GLY A 252 5.75 -20.48 27.81
N GLY A 253 6.59 -20.94 26.90
CA GLY A 253 6.27 -21.27 25.51
C GLY A 253 5.79 -20.11 24.65
N PHE A 254 5.20 -20.47 23.50
CA PHE A 254 4.65 -19.52 22.53
C PHE A 254 3.12 -19.49 22.55
N VAL A 255 2.52 -19.40 23.74
CA VAL A 255 1.04 -19.47 23.90
C VAL A 255 0.34 -18.10 23.86
N SER A 256 1.11 -17.01 23.87
CA SER A 256 0.59 -15.63 23.82
C SER A 256 0.81 -14.97 22.46
N GLY A 257 0.21 -13.80 22.28
CA GLY A 257 0.28 -12.97 21.08
C GLY A 257 -0.80 -13.31 20.06
N VAL A 258 -1.03 -12.35 19.16
CA VAL A 258 -1.93 -12.47 18.01
C VAL A 258 -1.10 -12.15 16.76
N LEU A 259 -1.36 -12.84 15.65
CA LEU A 259 -0.71 -12.54 14.38
C LEU A 259 -1.21 -11.18 13.87
N GLU A 260 -0.40 -10.15 14.05
CA GLU A 260 -0.76 -8.76 13.77
C GLU A 260 0.35 -8.06 13.00
N TYR A 261 -0.01 -7.00 12.28
CA TYR A 261 0.95 -6.18 11.54
C TYR A 261 1.77 -5.32 12.50
N VAL A 262 3.09 -5.47 12.45
CA VAL A 262 4.02 -4.70 13.27
C VAL A 262 4.65 -3.62 12.40
N ALA A 263 4.09 -2.41 12.45
CA ALA A 263 4.46 -1.30 11.57
C ALA A 263 5.97 -0.97 11.58
N SER A 264 6.63 -1.04 12.76
CA SER A 264 8.08 -0.79 12.87
C SER A 264 8.95 -1.85 12.19
N ALA A 265 8.40 -3.05 11.96
CA ALA A 265 9.09 -4.16 11.29
C ALA A 265 8.53 -4.42 9.88
N GLY A 266 7.38 -3.83 9.49
CA GLY A 266 6.78 -4.01 8.18
C GLY A 266 6.33 -5.45 7.88
N LEU A 267 5.98 -6.24 8.90
CA LEU A 267 5.64 -7.65 8.76
C LEU A 267 4.54 -8.08 9.74
N TYR A 268 3.92 -9.22 9.48
CA TYR A 268 2.99 -9.87 10.41
C TYR A 268 3.76 -10.81 11.34
N SER A 269 3.63 -10.61 12.64
CA SER A 269 4.28 -11.48 13.62
C SER A 269 3.47 -11.54 14.91
N ARG A 270 3.35 -12.76 15.44
CA ARG A 270 2.76 -13.01 16.75
C ARG A 270 3.74 -12.74 17.90
N ILE A 271 5.03 -12.88 17.61
CA ILE A 271 6.10 -12.66 18.59
C ILE A 271 6.32 -11.16 18.77
N LEU A 272 6.48 -10.43 17.66
CA LEU A 272 6.80 -9.00 17.71
C LEU A 272 5.61 -8.11 18.11
N SER A 273 4.37 -8.60 17.94
CA SER A 273 3.16 -7.90 18.37
C SER A 273 2.88 -8.02 19.87
N SER A 274 3.61 -8.86 20.60
CA SER A 274 3.29 -9.22 21.98
C SER A 274 4.36 -8.77 22.96
N ASP A 275 3.97 -7.88 23.88
CA ASP A 275 4.81 -7.38 24.99
C ASP A 275 5.38 -8.48 25.88
N ARG A 276 4.80 -9.69 25.83
CA ARG A 276 5.36 -10.86 26.49
C ARG A 276 6.72 -11.25 25.94
N TYR A 277 6.95 -11.13 24.63
CA TYR A 277 8.17 -11.62 23.99
C TYR A 277 9.16 -10.53 23.66
N VAL A 278 8.69 -9.27 23.57
CA VAL A 278 9.54 -8.15 23.17
C VAL A 278 9.64 -7.05 24.20
N ILE A 279 10.70 -6.25 24.07
CA ILE A 279 10.89 -4.96 24.73
C ILE A 279 10.97 -3.92 23.63
N ALA A 280 10.08 -2.94 23.66
CA ALA A 280 10.15 -1.76 22.80
C ALA A 280 11.07 -0.72 23.47
N SER A 281 12.08 -0.22 22.76
CA SER A 281 12.96 0.85 23.23
C SER A 281 13.41 1.73 22.08
N ASN A 282 13.18 3.05 22.19
CA ASN A 282 13.67 4.06 21.23
C ASN A 282 13.39 3.75 19.74
N GLY A 283 12.20 3.21 19.44
CA GLY A 283 11.79 2.89 18.07
C GLY A 283 12.36 1.59 17.50
N SER A 284 13.08 0.80 18.30
CA SER A 284 13.43 -0.59 17.98
C SER A 284 12.65 -1.57 18.86
N ILE A 285 12.39 -2.74 18.30
CA ILE A 285 11.83 -3.88 18.99
C ILE A 285 12.94 -4.92 19.12
N ALA A 286 13.14 -5.45 20.33
CA ALA A 286 14.06 -6.55 20.57
C ALA A 286 13.34 -7.65 21.35
N LEU A 287 13.76 -8.91 21.17
CA LEU A 287 13.30 -10.00 22.04
C LEU A 287 13.73 -9.72 23.49
N ARG A 288 12.90 -10.11 24.45
CA ARG A 288 13.30 -10.15 25.85
C ARG A 288 14.48 -11.11 26.04
N PRO A 289 15.35 -10.87 27.05
CA PRO A 289 16.56 -11.68 27.26
C PRO A 289 16.31 -13.19 27.30
N GLU A 290 15.20 -13.63 27.90
CA GLU A 290 14.79 -15.02 27.99
C GLU A 290 14.46 -15.68 26.63
N TYR A 291 14.20 -14.89 25.58
CA TYR A 291 13.95 -15.38 24.22
C TYR A 291 15.10 -15.04 23.25
N ALA A 292 16.20 -14.47 23.73
CA ALA A 292 17.29 -13.99 22.88
C ALA A 292 17.92 -15.08 21.99
N SER A 293 17.94 -16.34 22.47
CA SER A 293 18.40 -17.51 21.71
C SER A 293 17.58 -17.79 20.44
N LEU A 294 16.38 -17.22 20.34
CA LEU A 294 15.43 -17.43 19.25
C LEU A 294 15.44 -16.27 18.25
N ALA A 295 16.32 -15.28 18.42
CA ALA A 295 16.39 -14.10 17.55
C ALA A 295 16.64 -14.46 16.08
N ALA A 296 17.34 -15.55 15.77
CA ALA A 296 17.55 -16.00 14.39
C ALA A 296 16.28 -16.58 13.74
N LEU A 297 15.30 -17.01 14.55
CA LEU A 297 14.02 -17.57 14.08
C LEU A 297 12.92 -16.52 14.00
N VAL A 298 13.13 -15.36 14.62
CA VAL A 298 12.20 -14.22 14.60
C VAL A 298 12.79 -13.16 13.68
N GLN A 299 12.19 -12.98 12.51
CA GLN A 299 12.66 -11.99 11.55
C GLN A 299 12.54 -10.57 12.12
N PHE A 300 13.68 -9.88 12.20
CA PHE A 300 13.78 -8.44 12.38
C PHE A 300 14.25 -7.86 11.05
N ASN A 301 13.57 -6.83 10.53
CA ASN A 301 14.04 -6.06 9.37
C ASN A 301 15.19 -5.12 9.76
#